data_AF-A0AA89B1T8-F1
#
_entry.id   AF-A0AA89B1T8-F1
#
_cell.length_a   1.000
_cell.length_b   1.000
_cell.length_c   1.000
_cell.angle_alpha   90.00
_cell.angle_beta   90.00
_cell.angle_gamma   90.00
#
_symmetry.space_group_name_H-M   'P 1'
#
loop_
_entity.id
_entity.type
_entity.pdbx_description
1 polymer ?
#
loop_
_entity_poly.entity_id
_entity_poly.type
_entity_poly.pdbx_seq_one_letter_code
_entity_poly.pdbx_strand_id
1 'polypeptide(L)'
;GGIFDEIGKTTRREMEAYTSQMGIRRHMNMVPPQGSTLNTITPCAACKLLRRRCAEECPFSPYFSPHEPQKFAAVHKVFGASNVSKLLSEVPESQRADTANSLVYEANVRLRDPIYGCMGAISALQQQIQSLQAELNAVRAEVLKYKYREAAASEIMASTHASLVSSGAVSIITALPIAAPAPPPPPPTPPPPPPSIVISSLSSSSSSSCSAPLYTLPSTAVEYSTIPNSNISYFD
;
A
#
# COMPACT_ATOMS: atom_id res chain seq x y z
N GLY A 1 11.56 17.72 27.94
CA GLY A 1 10.34 16.94 27.69
C GLY A 1 9.16 17.73 28.18
N GLY A 2 8.38 18.34 27.27
CA GLY A 2 7.25 19.19 27.68
C GLY A 2 6.25 19.59 26.60
N ILE A 3 6.26 18.95 25.41
CA ILE A 3 5.32 19.27 24.31
C ILE A 3 4.41 18.08 23.95
N PHE A 4 4.88 16.84 24.14
CA PHE A 4 4.08 15.65 23.84
C PHE A 4 3.01 15.32 24.91
N ASP A 5 3.16 15.83 26.14
CA ASP A 5 2.16 15.68 27.21
C ASP A 5 0.93 16.60 27.06
N GLU A 6 0.99 17.56 26.14
CA GLU A 6 -0.09 18.53 25.93
C GLU A 6 -1.11 18.04 24.89
N ILE A 7 -0.66 17.29 23.88
CA ILE A 7 -1.50 16.77 22.78
C ILE A 7 -2.41 15.62 23.26
N GLY A 8 -1.95 14.82 24.24
CA GLY A 8 -2.76 13.77 24.87
C GLY A 8 -3.88 14.28 25.79
N LYS A 9 -3.76 15.52 26.28
CA LYS A 9 -4.77 16.16 27.13
C LYS A 9 -5.86 16.85 26.31
N THR A 10 -5.53 17.33 25.10
CA THR A 10 -6.50 17.93 24.18
C THR A 10 -7.44 16.88 23.58
N THR A 11 -6.94 15.71 23.22
CA THR A 11 -7.76 14.61 22.65
C THR A 11 -8.77 14.01 23.64
N ARG A 12 -8.45 13.97 24.94
CA ARG A 12 -9.42 13.58 25.99
C ARG A 12 -10.51 14.63 26.23
N ARG A 13 -10.17 15.92 26.16
CA ARG A 13 -11.18 17.00 26.32
C ARG A 13 -12.11 17.12 25.11
N GLU A 14 -11.63 16.82 23.90
CA GLU A 14 -12.47 16.86 22.69
C GLU A 14 -13.50 15.70 22.63
N MET A 15 -13.16 14.50 23.12
CA MET A 15 -14.14 13.40 23.21
C MET A 15 -15.24 13.63 24.26
N GLU A 16 -14.93 14.37 25.33
CA GLU A 16 -15.88 14.75 26.37
C GLU A 16 -16.82 15.89 25.92
N ALA A 17 -16.34 16.82 25.08
CA ALA A 17 -17.13 17.88 24.48
C ALA A 17 -18.14 17.34 23.44
N TYR A 18 -17.74 16.37 22.61
CA TYR A 18 -18.64 15.74 21.64
C TYR A 18 -19.74 14.91 22.32
N THR A 19 -19.45 14.32 23.48
CA THR A 19 -20.42 13.57 24.28
C THR A 19 -21.38 14.50 25.04
N SER A 20 -20.93 15.69 25.44
CA SER A 20 -21.73 16.66 26.19
C SER A 20 -22.69 17.49 25.33
N GLN A 21 -22.50 17.52 24.00
CA GLN A 21 -23.33 18.32 23.09
C GLN A 21 -24.66 17.63 22.69
N MET A 22 -24.83 16.35 23.02
CA MET A 22 -26.12 15.66 22.89
C MET A 22 -26.73 15.45 24.28
N GLY A 23 -27.46 16.47 24.73
CA GLY A 23 -28.10 16.55 26.03
C GLY A 23 -28.77 15.25 26.50
N ILE A 24 -28.39 14.84 27.71
CA ILE A 24 -29.03 13.80 28.49
C ILE A 24 -30.46 14.27 28.83
N ARG A 25 -31.47 13.84 28.05
CA ARG A 25 -32.84 13.70 28.56
C ARG A 25 -33.01 12.30 29.10
N ARG A 26 -32.95 12.20 30.43
CA ARG A 26 -33.47 11.04 31.18
C ARG A 26 -34.99 11.02 31.04
N HIS A 27 -35.52 9.79 31.07
CA HIS A 27 -36.92 9.42 31.25
C HIS A 27 -37.79 9.27 29.98
N MET A 28 -37.84 8.03 29.47
CA MET A 28 -39.10 7.40 29.08
C MET A 28 -39.09 5.97 29.63
N ASN A 29 -39.92 5.73 30.65
CA ASN A 29 -40.38 4.41 30.98
C ASN A 29 -41.18 3.89 29.79
N MET A 30 -40.68 2.85 29.12
CA MET A 30 -41.49 2.03 28.23
C MET A 30 -41.60 0.65 28.87
N VAL A 31 -42.77 0.43 29.47
CA VAL A 31 -43.29 -0.90 29.84
C VAL A 31 -43.39 -1.73 28.55
N PRO A 32 -42.84 -2.96 28.48
CA PRO A 32 -43.01 -3.80 27.31
C PRO A 32 -44.39 -4.49 27.36
N PRO A 33 -45.11 -4.64 26.23
CA PRO A 33 -46.18 -5.62 26.16
C PRO A 33 -45.53 -7.01 26.19
N GLN A 34 -46.10 -7.85 27.06
CA GLN A 34 -45.67 -9.20 27.35
C GLN A 34 -45.76 -10.09 26.10
N GLY A 35 -44.72 -10.88 25.85
CA GLY A 35 -44.74 -11.92 24.83
C GLY A 35 -43.35 -12.48 24.50
N SER A 36 -43.07 -13.69 25.03
CA SER A 36 -42.03 -14.64 24.63
C SER A 36 -40.54 -14.32 24.91
N THR A 37 -40.07 -14.92 26.03
CA THR A 37 -38.74 -15.51 26.29
C THR A 37 -37.46 -14.73 25.96
N LEU A 38 -36.80 -14.29 27.03
CA LEU A 38 -35.46 -13.67 27.09
C LEU A 38 -34.36 -14.65 26.65
N ASN A 39 -33.87 -14.49 25.42
CA ASN A 39 -32.45 -14.69 25.15
C ASN A 39 -31.79 -13.32 25.35
N THR A 40 -30.88 -13.21 26.32
CA THR A 40 -30.03 -12.03 26.54
C THR A 40 -29.06 -11.87 25.36
N ILE A 41 -29.57 -11.51 24.19
CA ILE A 41 -28.75 -11.24 23.01
C ILE A 41 -28.15 -9.85 23.22
N THR A 42 -26.91 -9.82 23.69
CA THR A 42 -26.11 -8.59 23.71
C THR A 42 -26.12 -8.01 22.29
N PRO A 43 -26.64 -6.79 22.06
CA PRO A 43 -26.72 -6.24 20.72
C PRO A 43 -25.31 -6.05 20.17
N CYS A 44 -25.10 -6.41 18.90
CA CYS A 44 -23.83 -6.17 18.22
C CYS A 44 -23.48 -4.67 18.20
N ALA A 45 -22.22 -4.33 17.94
CA ALA A 45 -21.76 -2.93 17.93
C ALA A 45 -22.59 -2.05 16.98
N ALA A 46 -23.00 -2.59 15.83
CA ALA A 46 -23.83 -1.90 14.87
C ALA A 46 -25.21 -1.53 15.42
N CYS A 47 -25.93 -2.52 15.93
CA CYS A 47 -27.28 -2.32 16.47
C CYS A 47 -27.26 -1.40 17.71
N LYS A 48 -26.22 -1.51 18.53
CA LYS A 48 -25.99 -0.63 19.68
C LYS A 48 -25.79 0.83 19.23
N LEU A 49 -24.95 1.09 18.23
CA LEU A 49 -24.71 2.44 17.71
C LEU A 49 -25.94 3.03 17.01
N LEU A 50 -26.64 2.21 16.22
CA LEU A 50 -27.84 2.61 15.47
C LEU A 50 -29.11 2.68 16.33
N ARG A 51 -29.02 2.36 17.63
CA ARG A 51 -30.15 2.36 18.59
C ARG A 51 -31.34 1.54 18.12
N ARG A 52 -31.10 0.37 17.51
CA ARG A 52 -32.14 -0.56 17.04
C ARG A 52 -31.99 -1.94 17.68
N ARG A 53 -33.07 -2.74 17.63
CA ARG A 53 -33.03 -4.15 18.10
C ARG A 53 -32.09 -4.98 17.21
N CYS A 54 -31.26 -5.80 17.84
CA CYS A 54 -30.44 -6.80 17.14
C CYS A 54 -31.28 -8.06 16.93
N ALA A 55 -31.60 -8.38 15.68
CA ALA A 55 -32.26 -9.63 15.31
C ALA A 55 -31.29 -10.82 15.40
N GLU A 56 -31.81 -12.04 15.43
CA GLU A 56 -31.01 -13.27 15.38
C GLU A 56 -30.18 -13.31 14.09
N GLU A 57 -30.82 -13.06 12.94
CA GLU A 57 -30.18 -12.96 11.62
C GLU A 57 -29.72 -11.52 11.30
N CYS A 58 -28.94 -10.92 12.21
CA CYS A 58 -28.40 -9.57 11.98
C CYS A 58 -27.18 -9.61 11.05
N PRO A 59 -27.18 -8.89 9.90
CA PRO A 59 -26.08 -8.94 8.92
C PRO A 59 -24.75 -8.38 9.45
N PHE A 60 -24.78 -7.65 10.58
CA PHE A 60 -23.59 -7.08 11.20
C PHE A 60 -23.09 -7.88 12.39
N SER A 61 -23.91 -8.75 12.98
CA SER A 61 -23.59 -9.43 14.25
C SER A 61 -22.34 -10.30 14.16
N PRO A 62 -22.12 -11.10 13.09
CA PRO A 62 -20.92 -11.94 12.99
C PRO A 62 -19.60 -11.16 12.88
N TYR A 63 -19.64 -9.91 12.41
CA TYR A 63 -18.44 -9.15 12.06
C TYR A 63 -18.15 -7.98 13.01
N PHE A 64 -19.16 -7.48 13.72
CA PHE A 64 -19.05 -6.29 14.58
C PHE A 64 -19.41 -6.62 16.03
N SER A 65 -18.44 -7.17 16.76
CA SER A 65 -18.56 -7.52 18.17
C SER A 65 -18.90 -6.31 19.05
N PRO A 66 -19.77 -6.46 20.08
CA PRO A 66 -20.06 -5.39 21.04
C PRO A 66 -18.83 -4.91 21.83
N HIS A 67 -17.76 -5.71 21.90
CA HIS A 67 -16.50 -5.35 22.57
C HIS A 67 -15.64 -4.37 21.76
N GLU A 68 -15.92 -4.19 20.47
CA GLU A 68 -15.15 -3.34 19.58
C GLU A 68 -16.03 -2.29 18.86
N PRO A 69 -16.73 -1.42 19.62
CA PRO A 69 -17.66 -0.44 19.05
C PRO A 69 -16.98 0.53 18.07
N GLN A 70 -15.69 0.80 18.26
CA GLN A 70 -14.89 1.65 17.39
C GLN A 70 -14.83 1.14 15.94
N LYS A 71 -14.82 -0.17 15.72
CA LYS A 71 -14.76 -0.76 14.36
C LYS A 71 -15.99 -0.34 13.55
N PHE A 72 -17.18 -0.54 14.12
CA PHE A 72 -18.41 -0.15 13.43
C PHE A 72 -18.57 1.37 13.35
N ALA A 73 -18.17 2.13 14.38
CA ALA A 73 -18.24 3.59 14.35
C ALA A 73 -17.41 4.19 13.20
N ALA A 74 -16.20 3.68 12.96
CA ALA A 74 -15.37 4.13 11.86
C ALA A 74 -16.01 3.84 10.50
N VAL A 75 -16.43 2.58 10.29
CA VAL A 75 -17.06 2.13 9.04
C VAL A 75 -18.37 2.88 8.78
N HIS A 76 -19.20 3.09 9.81
CA HIS A 76 -20.43 3.85 9.71
C HIS A 76 -20.19 5.31 9.31
N LYS A 77 -19.13 5.94 9.85
CA LYS A 77 -18.78 7.33 9.53
C LYS A 77 -18.29 7.50 8.08
N VAL A 78 -17.54 6.54 7.55
CA VAL A 78 -16.92 6.65 6.21
C VAL A 78 -17.83 6.12 5.11
N PHE A 79 -18.42 4.94 5.31
CA PHE A 79 -19.20 4.24 4.28
C PHE A 79 -20.70 4.32 4.51
N GLY A 80 -21.15 4.44 5.77
CA GLY A 80 -22.56 4.38 6.15
C GLY A 80 -23.10 2.95 6.28
N ALA A 81 -24.04 2.74 7.20
CA ALA A 81 -24.53 1.40 7.54
C ALA A 81 -25.18 0.68 6.34
N SER A 82 -25.99 1.38 5.54
CA SER A 82 -26.70 0.80 4.39
C SER A 82 -25.75 0.29 3.32
N ASN A 83 -24.70 1.06 3.00
CA ASN A 83 -23.70 0.67 2.01
C ASN A 83 -22.92 -0.55 2.47
N VAL A 84 -22.53 -0.60 3.75
CA VAL A 84 -21.82 -1.75 4.34
C VAL A 84 -22.70 -2.99 4.31
N SER A 85 -23.98 -2.86 4.67
CA SER A 85 -24.93 -3.98 4.58
C SER A 85 -25.03 -4.52 3.16
N LYS A 86 -25.13 -3.62 2.17
CA LYS A 86 -25.22 -3.97 0.75
C LYS A 86 -23.94 -4.69 0.28
N LEU A 87 -22.77 -4.14 0.58
CA LEU A 87 -21.48 -4.74 0.22
C LEU A 87 -21.32 -6.14 0.83
N LEU A 88 -21.65 -6.31 2.11
CA LEU A 88 -21.58 -7.63 2.74
C LEU A 88 -22.56 -8.63 2.12
N SER A 89 -23.73 -8.20 1.67
CA SER A 89 -24.69 -9.08 0.99
C SER A 89 -24.24 -9.48 -0.42
N GLU A 90 -23.50 -8.62 -1.13
CA GLU A 90 -22.97 -8.89 -2.48
C GLU A 90 -21.76 -9.85 -2.47
N VAL A 91 -21.05 -9.94 -1.34
CA VAL A 91 -19.88 -10.81 -1.18
C VAL A 91 -20.28 -12.22 -0.70
N PRO A 92 -19.64 -13.30 -1.21
CA PRO A 92 -19.82 -14.66 -0.70
C PRO A 92 -19.56 -14.75 0.80
N GLU A 93 -20.32 -15.58 1.52
CA GLU A 93 -20.25 -15.69 2.99
C GLU A 93 -18.85 -15.96 3.53
N SER A 94 -18.05 -16.77 2.80
CA SER A 94 -16.67 -17.08 3.17
C SER A 94 -15.74 -15.87 3.20
N GLN A 95 -16.06 -14.81 2.46
CA GLN A 95 -15.22 -13.60 2.33
C GLN A 95 -15.78 -12.39 3.09
N ARG A 96 -16.96 -12.50 3.69
CA ARG A 96 -17.60 -11.36 4.39
C ARG A 96 -16.80 -10.90 5.61
N ALA A 97 -16.16 -11.83 6.33
CA ALA A 97 -15.30 -11.47 7.46
C ALA A 97 -14.10 -10.63 7.02
N ASP A 98 -13.39 -11.08 5.98
CA ASP A 98 -12.25 -10.36 5.41
C ASP A 98 -12.69 -9.01 4.82
N THR A 99 -13.84 -8.97 4.16
CA THR A 99 -14.42 -7.72 3.63
C THR A 99 -14.71 -6.73 4.76
N ALA A 100 -15.32 -7.18 5.87
CA ALA A 100 -15.57 -6.32 7.02
C ALA A 100 -14.27 -5.80 7.63
N ASN A 101 -13.23 -6.63 7.72
CA ASN A 101 -11.91 -6.21 8.20
C ASN A 101 -11.25 -5.16 7.27
N SER A 102 -11.33 -5.35 5.95
CA SER A 102 -10.85 -4.38 4.96
C SER A 102 -11.58 -3.05 5.06
N LEU A 103 -12.91 -3.06 5.19
CA LEU A 103 -13.70 -1.84 5.40
C LEU A 103 -13.31 -1.12 6.70
N VAL A 104 -13.07 -1.85 7.77
CA VAL A 104 -12.59 -1.27 9.04
C VAL A 104 -11.22 -0.62 8.86
N TYR A 105 -10.28 -1.30 8.19
CA TYR A 105 -8.96 -0.75 7.89
C TYR A 105 -9.08 0.54 7.07
N GLU A 106 -9.77 0.51 5.94
CA GLU A 106 -9.93 1.66 5.05
C GLU A 106 -10.61 2.83 5.75
N ALA A 107 -11.66 2.56 6.54
CA ALA A 107 -12.33 3.59 7.31
C ALA A 107 -11.37 4.25 8.31
N ASN A 108 -10.60 3.47 9.05
CA ASN A 108 -9.63 4.00 10.02
C ASN A 108 -8.54 4.83 9.36
N VAL A 109 -8.03 4.39 8.20
CA VAL A 109 -7.02 5.17 7.45
C VAL A 109 -7.65 6.47 6.93
N ARG A 110 -8.86 6.44 6.36
CA ARG A 110 -9.56 7.63 5.88
C ARG A 110 -9.90 8.63 6.99
N LEU A 111 -10.15 8.16 8.20
CA LEU A 111 -10.37 9.03 9.36
C LEU A 111 -9.08 9.72 9.85
N ARG A 112 -7.93 9.06 9.71
CA ARG A 112 -6.61 9.64 10.04
C ARG A 112 -6.09 10.57 8.93
N ASP A 113 -6.34 10.20 7.69
CA ASP A 113 -6.00 10.98 6.50
C ASP A 113 -7.25 11.20 5.63
N PRO A 114 -7.98 12.31 5.86
CA PRO A 114 -9.18 12.64 5.10
C PRO A 114 -8.92 12.95 3.62
N ILE A 115 -7.68 13.27 3.25
CA ILE A 115 -7.33 13.66 1.88
C ILE A 115 -7.01 12.41 1.07
N TYR A 116 -5.99 11.65 1.46
CA TYR A 116 -5.50 10.52 0.67
C TYR A 116 -5.95 9.15 1.19
N GLY A 117 -6.27 9.01 2.48
CA GLY A 117 -6.70 7.74 3.06
C GLY A 117 -5.78 6.57 2.70
N CYS A 118 -6.35 5.44 2.25
CA CYS A 118 -5.57 4.28 1.82
C CYS A 118 -4.70 4.53 0.58
N MET A 119 -5.06 5.50 -0.28
CA MET A 119 -4.24 5.84 -1.44
C MET A 119 -2.89 6.44 -1.05
N GLY A 120 -2.81 7.16 0.08
CA GLY A 120 -1.55 7.68 0.62
C GLY A 120 -0.60 6.55 0.99
N ALA A 121 -1.11 5.51 1.66
CA ALA A 121 -0.35 4.31 1.99
C ALA A 121 0.14 3.56 0.74
N ILE A 122 -0.72 3.43 -0.28
CA ILE A 122 -0.34 2.82 -1.57
C ILE A 122 0.79 3.61 -2.22
N SER A 123 0.67 4.95 -2.29
CA SER A 123 1.68 5.80 -2.91
C SER A 123 3.02 5.72 -2.18
N ALA A 124 3.03 5.75 -0.85
CA ALA A 124 4.23 5.60 -0.04
C ALA A 124 4.92 4.25 -0.28
N LEU A 125 4.15 3.15 -0.32
CA LEU A 125 4.68 1.82 -0.61
C LEU A 125 5.26 1.74 -2.03
N GLN A 126 4.59 2.34 -3.02
CA GLN A 126 5.08 2.39 -4.40
C GLN A 126 6.41 3.16 -4.50
N GLN A 127 6.53 4.29 -3.79
CA GLN A 127 7.79 5.03 -3.71
C GLN A 127 8.91 4.21 -3.06
N GLN A 128 8.59 3.47 -1.98
CA GLN A 128 9.53 2.59 -1.32
C GLN A 128 10.02 1.46 -2.24
N ILE A 129 9.11 0.83 -3.00
CA ILE A 129 9.46 -0.18 -4.00
C ILE A 129 10.42 0.42 -5.05
N GLN A 130 10.12 1.61 -5.56
CA GLN A 130 10.97 2.27 -6.55
C GLN A 130 12.35 2.61 -6.00
N SER A 131 12.42 3.14 -4.77
CA SER A 131 13.66 3.47 -4.10
C SER A 131 14.53 2.22 -3.89
N LEU A 132 13.95 1.15 -3.36
CA LEU A 132 14.65 -0.11 -3.14
C LEU A 132 15.11 -0.75 -4.45
N GLN A 133 14.30 -0.66 -5.51
CA GLN A 133 14.67 -1.16 -6.83
C GLN A 133 15.84 -0.37 -7.43
N ALA A 134 15.86 0.95 -7.24
CA ALA A 134 16.96 1.80 -7.68
C ALA A 134 18.26 1.48 -6.92
N GLU A 135 18.18 1.29 -5.61
CA GLU A 135 19.32 0.88 -4.78
C GLU A 135 19.88 -0.49 -5.22
N LEU A 136 18.99 -1.48 -5.43
CA LEU A 136 19.39 -2.80 -5.94
C LEU A 136 20.11 -2.69 -7.29
N ASN A 137 19.60 -1.84 -8.19
CA ASN A 137 20.21 -1.64 -9.49
C ASN A 137 21.57 -0.95 -9.39
N ALA A 138 21.72 0.03 -8.50
CA ALA A 138 23.00 0.69 -8.24
C ALA A 138 24.05 -0.29 -7.72
N VAL A 139 23.69 -1.13 -6.73
CA VAL A 139 24.59 -2.16 -6.20
C VAL A 139 24.97 -3.17 -7.28
N ARG A 140 24.02 -3.63 -8.09
CA ARG A 140 24.29 -4.53 -9.22
C ARG A 140 25.26 -3.91 -10.23
N ALA A 141 25.09 -2.64 -10.57
CA ALA A 141 25.99 -1.93 -11.47
C ALA A 141 27.41 -1.84 -10.90
N GLU A 142 27.56 -1.56 -9.60
CA GLU A 142 28.87 -1.50 -8.95
C GLU A 142 29.54 -2.88 -8.91
N VAL A 143 28.80 -3.96 -8.63
CA VAL A 143 29.33 -5.34 -8.69
C VAL A 143 29.85 -5.68 -10.08
N LEU A 144 29.09 -5.33 -11.13
CA LEU A 144 29.53 -5.57 -12.51
C LEU A 144 30.82 -4.81 -12.81
N LYS A 145 30.91 -3.54 -12.41
CA LYS A 145 32.11 -2.71 -12.56
C LYS A 145 33.33 -3.34 -11.87
N TYR A 146 33.19 -3.89 -10.66
CA TYR A 146 34.28 -4.62 -10.02
C TYR A 146 34.70 -5.87 -10.80
N LYS A 147 33.74 -6.67 -11.27
CA LYS A 147 34.03 -7.87 -12.08
C LYS A 147 34.74 -7.54 -13.39
N TYR A 148 34.33 -6.47 -14.09
CA TYR A 148 35.01 -6.01 -15.31
C TYR A 148 36.43 -5.53 -15.02
N ARG A 149 36.67 -4.82 -13.91
CA ARG A 149 38.01 -4.40 -13.51
C ARG A 149 38.91 -5.59 -13.18
N GLU A 150 38.38 -6.61 -12.50
CA GLU A 150 39.12 -7.83 -12.17
C GLU A 150 39.48 -8.65 -13.43
N ALA A 151 38.55 -8.77 -14.37
CA ALA A 151 38.80 -9.42 -15.66
C ALA A 151 39.87 -8.68 -16.48
N ALA A 152 39.78 -7.36 -16.59
CA ALA A 152 40.77 -6.54 -17.31
C ALA A 152 42.16 -6.61 -16.65
N ALA A 153 42.23 -6.60 -15.31
CA ALA A 153 43.50 -6.77 -14.60
C ALA A 153 44.10 -8.17 -14.82
N SER A 154 43.28 -9.22 -14.84
CA SER A 154 43.71 -10.59 -15.14
C SER A 154 44.22 -10.73 -16.58
N GLU A 155 43.61 -10.06 -17.54
CA GLU A 155 44.03 -10.06 -18.96
C GLU A 155 45.37 -9.33 -19.17
N ILE A 156 45.60 -8.22 -18.46
CA ILE A 156 46.90 -7.52 -18.45
C ILE A 156 47.98 -8.40 -17.78
N MET A 157 47.65 -9.11 -16.69
CA MET A 157 48.59 -10.01 -16.02
C MET A 157 48.91 -11.25 -16.89
N ALA A 158 47.93 -11.81 -17.60
CA ALA A 158 48.12 -12.92 -18.52
C ALA A 158 49.00 -12.53 -19.74
N SER A 159 48.78 -11.33 -20.30
CA SER A 159 49.56 -10.81 -21.43
C SER A 159 51.00 -10.45 -21.04
N THR A 160 51.22 -9.88 -19.85
CA THR A 160 52.56 -9.61 -19.32
C THR A 160 53.35 -10.88 -19.02
N HIS A 161 52.71 -11.90 -18.42
CA HIS A 161 53.35 -13.22 -18.26
C HIS A 161 53.73 -13.84 -19.62
N ALA A 162 52.86 -13.80 -20.63
CA ALA A 162 53.16 -14.30 -21.97
C ALA A 162 54.37 -13.58 -22.63
N SER A 163 54.52 -12.27 -22.44
CA SER A 163 55.69 -11.51 -22.91
C SER A 163 56.99 -11.86 -22.16
N LEU A 164 56.92 -12.15 -20.86
CA LEU A 164 58.10 -12.48 -20.05
C LEU A 164 58.61 -13.90 -20.31
N VAL A 165 57.73 -14.87 -20.60
CA VAL A 165 58.17 -16.23 -21.02
C VAL A 165 58.74 -16.22 -22.45
N SER A 166 58.44 -15.19 -23.25
CA SER A 166 58.92 -15.01 -24.62
C SER A 166 60.18 -14.13 -24.75
N SER A 167 60.93 -13.89 -23.67
CA SER A 167 62.20 -13.12 -23.70
C SER A 167 63.44 -13.96 -24.09
N GLY A 168 63.24 -15.08 -24.79
CA GLY A 168 64.33 -15.97 -25.25
C GLY A 168 64.63 -15.94 -26.75
N ALA A 169 63.92 -15.18 -27.58
CA ALA A 169 64.15 -15.17 -29.02
C ALA A 169 64.01 -13.76 -29.64
N VAL A 170 65.13 -13.21 -30.08
CA VAL A 170 65.20 -12.09 -31.03
C VAL A 170 64.39 -12.45 -32.27
N SER A 171 63.34 -11.69 -32.60
CA SER A 171 62.58 -11.87 -33.84
C SER A 171 62.45 -10.55 -34.60
N ILE A 172 62.84 -10.65 -35.87
CA ILE A 172 62.85 -9.61 -36.89
C ILE A 172 61.41 -9.29 -37.33
N ILE A 173 61.21 -8.03 -37.70
CA ILE A 173 59.97 -7.41 -38.16
C ILE A 173 59.37 -8.18 -39.35
N THR A 174 58.13 -8.66 -39.23
CA THR A 174 57.27 -8.98 -40.37
C THR A 174 55.90 -8.35 -40.15
N ALA A 175 55.61 -7.27 -40.87
CA ALA A 175 54.30 -6.63 -40.90
C ALA A 175 53.37 -7.39 -41.85
N LEU A 176 52.20 -7.84 -41.39
CA LEU A 176 51.07 -8.39 -42.16
C LEU A 176 49.75 -8.18 -41.37
N PRO A 177 48.57 -8.19 -42.03
CA PRO A 177 47.69 -7.04 -42.10
C PRO A 177 46.67 -6.94 -40.95
N ILE A 178 46.30 -5.70 -40.62
CA ILE A 178 45.18 -5.37 -39.74
C ILE A 178 43.89 -5.79 -40.44
N ALA A 179 43.33 -6.93 -40.02
CA ALA A 179 41.93 -7.26 -40.29
C ALA A 179 41.04 -6.38 -39.41
N ALA A 180 40.17 -5.59 -40.04
CA ALA A 180 39.22 -4.73 -39.36
C ALA A 180 38.35 -5.56 -38.39
N PRO A 181 38.10 -5.07 -37.15
CA PRO A 181 37.27 -5.80 -36.20
C PRO A 181 35.83 -5.86 -36.73
N ALA A 182 35.27 -7.06 -36.80
CA ALA A 182 33.88 -7.27 -37.15
C ALA A 182 32.95 -6.51 -36.17
N PRO A 183 31.82 -5.97 -36.64
CA PRO A 183 30.89 -5.24 -35.77
C PRO A 183 30.32 -6.17 -34.68
N PRO A 184 30.04 -5.63 -33.48
CA PRO A 184 29.49 -6.41 -32.39
C PRO A 184 28.13 -7.00 -32.75
N PRO A 185 27.79 -8.22 -32.26
CA PRO A 185 26.46 -8.78 -32.46
C PRO A 185 25.39 -7.90 -31.82
N PRO A 186 24.19 -7.80 -32.41
CA PRO A 186 23.11 -6.99 -31.86
C PRO A 186 22.69 -7.51 -30.47
N PRO A 187 22.24 -6.62 -29.58
CA PRO A 187 21.80 -7.00 -28.24
C PRO A 187 20.61 -7.98 -28.31
N PRO A 188 20.48 -8.90 -27.34
CA PRO A 188 19.32 -9.76 -27.25
C PRO A 188 18.06 -8.89 -27.08
N THR A 189 17.02 -9.20 -27.86
CA THR A 189 15.74 -8.51 -27.79
C THR A 189 15.11 -8.69 -26.40
N PRO A 190 14.47 -7.65 -25.85
CA PRO A 190 13.80 -7.74 -24.56
C PRO A 190 12.71 -8.82 -24.57
N PRO A 191 12.45 -9.49 -23.43
CA PRO A 191 11.33 -10.42 -23.32
C PRO A 191 10.00 -9.69 -23.59
N PRO A 192 9.00 -10.38 -24.18
CA PRO A 192 7.71 -9.78 -24.45
C PRO A 192 7.06 -9.28 -23.14
N PRO A 193 6.30 -8.18 -23.18
CA PRO A 193 5.53 -7.72 -22.03
C PRO A 193 4.55 -8.82 -21.58
N PRO A 194 4.24 -8.92 -20.28
CA PRO A 194 3.16 -9.78 -19.82
C PRO A 194 1.86 -9.39 -20.54
N PRO A 195 0.95 -10.34 -20.79
CA PRO A 195 -0.30 -10.05 -21.48
C PRO A 195 -1.02 -8.93 -20.72
N SER A 196 -1.29 -7.84 -21.41
CA SER A 196 -2.29 -6.87 -20.96
C SER A 196 -3.56 -7.66 -20.74
N ILE A 197 -4.00 -7.77 -19.48
CA ILE A 197 -5.38 -8.13 -19.20
C ILE A 197 -6.19 -7.03 -19.88
N VAL A 198 -6.73 -7.38 -21.03
CA VAL A 198 -7.83 -6.67 -21.65
C VAL A 198 -8.94 -6.84 -20.63
N ILE A 199 -9.13 -5.84 -19.77
CA ILE A 199 -10.42 -5.68 -19.13
C ILE A 199 -11.34 -5.44 -20.32
N SER A 200 -12.05 -6.49 -20.72
CA SER A 200 -13.23 -6.40 -21.55
C SER A 200 -14.17 -5.43 -20.84
N SER A 201 -13.97 -4.16 -21.14
CA SER A 201 -14.94 -3.13 -20.84
C SER A 201 -16.11 -3.50 -21.71
N LEU A 202 -17.09 -4.17 -21.10
CA LEU A 202 -18.43 -4.24 -21.63
C LEU A 202 -18.86 -2.81 -21.87
N SER A 203 -18.74 -2.39 -23.13
CA SER A 203 -19.31 -1.16 -23.64
C SER A 203 -20.82 -1.22 -23.41
N SER A 204 -21.25 -0.69 -22.27
CA SER A 204 -22.55 -0.05 -22.20
C SER A 204 -22.37 1.34 -22.77
N SER A 205 -22.61 1.45 -24.08
CA SER A 205 -22.64 2.71 -24.80
C SER A 205 -23.72 3.60 -24.20
N SER A 206 -23.31 4.65 -23.51
CA SER A 206 -24.12 5.86 -23.31
C SER A 206 -23.24 7.04 -23.70
N SER A 207 -23.58 7.60 -24.86
CA SER A 207 -23.03 8.80 -25.47
C SER A 207 -23.04 9.98 -24.50
N SER A 208 -21.89 10.66 -24.35
CA SER A 208 -21.82 12.12 -24.23
C SER A 208 -20.37 12.61 -24.32
N SER A 209 -20.16 13.47 -25.31
CA SER A 209 -18.99 14.28 -25.62
C SER A 209 -18.67 15.33 -24.54
N CYS A 210 -17.39 15.50 -24.17
CA CYS A 210 -16.65 16.77 -24.32
C CYS A 210 -15.26 16.77 -23.63
N SER A 211 -14.28 17.24 -24.41
CA SER A 211 -13.19 18.18 -24.07
C SER A 211 -12.23 17.94 -22.89
N ALA A 212 -10.96 17.74 -23.25
CA ALA A 212 -9.77 17.89 -22.41
C ALA A 212 -9.60 19.33 -21.88
N PRO A 213 -8.77 19.52 -20.82
CA PRO A 213 -7.54 20.26 -21.10
C PRO A 213 -6.27 19.73 -20.40
N LEU A 214 -5.16 20.11 -21.02
CA LEU A 214 -3.76 19.99 -20.65
C LEU A 214 -3.45 20.71 -19.34
N TYR A 215 -2.64 20.12 -18.44
CA TYR A 215 -1.75 20.91 -17.57
C TYR A 215 -0.47 20.16 -17.19
N THR A 216 0.57 20.98 -17.16
CA THR A 216 2.01 20.72 -17.15
C THR A 216 2.56 20.60 -15.72
N LEU A 217 3.54 19.70 -15.53
CA LEU A 217 4.32 19.52 -14.29
C LEU A 217 5.48 20.54 -14.22
N PRO A 218 5.86 21.04 -13.03
CA PRO A 218 7.23 21.46 -12.79
C PRO A 218 7.93 20.59 -11.74
N SER A 219 9.07 20.05 -12.15
CA SER A 219 10.15 19.53 -11.31
C SER A 219 10.71 20.62 -10.41
N THR A 220 10.92 20.32 -9.12
CA THR A 220 12.10 20.80 -8.39
C THR A 220 12.49 19.76 -7.34
N ALA A 221 13.69 19.21 -7.52
CA ALA A 221 14.39 18.39 -6.56
C ALA A 221 14.75 19.22 -5.31
N VAL A 222 14.49 18.69 -4.13
CA VAL A 222 15.27 19.01 -2.93
C VAL A 222 15.52 17.71 -2.16
N GLU A 223 16.81 17.40 -2.10
CA GLU A 223 17.46 16.36 -1.35
C GLU A 223 17.40 16.67 0.15
N TYR A 224 16.87 15.76 0.96
CA TYR A 224 17.39 15.53 2.31
C TYR A 224 17.15 14.09 2.71
N SER A 225 18.27 13.40 2.92
CA SER A 225 18.33 12.08 3.52
C SER A 225 17.97 12.11 5.00
N THR A 226 17.59 10.91 5.48
CA THR A 226 17.64 10.42 6.87
C THR A 226 16.32 10.52 7.65
N ILE A 227 15.57 9.42 7.66
CA ILE A 227 14.62 9.09 8.73
C ILE A 227 15.08 7.78 9.38
N PRO A 228 15.17 7.70 10.71
CA PRO A 228 15.62 6.50 11.42
C PRO A 228 14.59 5.38 11.30
N ASN A 229 15.06 4.16 11.03
CA ASN A 229 14.27 2.94 11.11
C ASN A 229 13.81 2.70 12.55
N SER A 230 12.58 3.10 12.88
CA SER A 230 11.86 2.54 14.01
C SER A 230 10.88 1.48 13.50
N ASN A 231 11.27 0.24 13.78
CA ASN A 231 10.56 -1.01 13.63
C ASN A 231 9.06 -0.89 13.99
N ILE A 232 8.18 -0.97 12.99
CA ILE A 232 6.73 -1.12 13.20
C ILE A 232 6.39 -2.58 12.91
N SER A 233 6.23 -3.34 13.99
CA SER A 233 5.58 -4.66 13.93
C SER A 233 4.13 -4.46 13.50
N TYR A 234 3.82 -4.85 12.27
CA TYR A 234 2.50 -4.68 11.66
C TYR A 234 1.54 -5.84 12.00
N PHE A 235 1.95 -6.80 12.83
CA PHE A 235 1.09 -7.92 13.23
C PHE A 235 1.36 -8.32 14.70
N ASP A 236 0.50 -7.80 15.59
CA ASP A 236 0.04 -8.44 16.83
C ASP A 236 -1.31 -7.82 17.23
#